data_AF-A0A1Z8U9S9-F1
#
_entry.id   AF-A0A1Z8U9S9-F1
#
_cell.length_a   1.000
_cell.length_b   1.000
_cell.length_c   1.000
_cell.angle_alpha   90.00
_cell.angle_beta   90.00
_cell.angle_gamma   90.00
#
_symmetry.space_group_name_H-M   'P 1'
#
loop_
_entity.id
_entity.type
_entity.pdbx_description
1 polymer ?
#
loop_
_entity_poly.entity_id
_entity_poly.type
_entity_poly.pdbx_seq_one_letter_code
_entity_poly.pdbx_strand_id
1 'polypeptide(L)'
;MQVTSSVESKKIDISKELWFFLMFNCVGFTVWPLMVYYLARTLQFSFFLDLSLRTWAEHIVYGPLGVISADTLRSIAFLLFPYLSFLGLRLLLTQSHKK
;
A
#
# COMPACT_ATOMS: atom_id res chain seq x y z
N MET A 1 -30.07 1.84 -38.47
CA MET A 1 -28.82 2.57 -38.14
C MET A 1 -28.19 1.89 -36.95
N GLN A 2 -27.18 1.06 -37.18
CA GLN A 2 -26.35 0.54 -36.09
C GLN A 2 -25.54 1.71 -35.54
N VAL A 3 -25.81 2.11 -34.30
CA VAL A 3 -24.93 3.00 -33.56
C VAL A 3 -23.70 2.16 -33.22
N THR A 4 -22.67 2.28 -34.06
CA THR A 4 -21.34 1.81 -33.73
C THR A 4 -20.89 2.63 -32.53
N SER A 5 -21.12 2.13 -31.31
CA SER A 5 -20.43 2.63 -30.13
C SER A 5 -18.95 2.36 -30.39
N SER A 6 -18.25 3.38 -30.88
CA SER A 6 -16.80 3.39 -30.94
C SER A 6 -16.33 2.90 -29.58
N VAL A 7 -15.67 1.74 -29.57
CA VAL A 7 -14.95 1.27 -28.40
C VAL A 7 -13.83 2.30 -28.23
N GLU A 8 -14.13 3.41 -27.56
CA GLU A 8 -13.10 4.36 -27.16
C GLU A 8 -12.10 3.53 -26.39
N SER A 9 -10.88 3.42 -26.93
CA SER A 9 -9.77 2.87 -26.17
C SER A 9 -9.69 3.76 -24.94
N LYS A 10 -10.18 3.26 -23.81
CA LYS A 10 -10.25 4.01 -22.56
C LYS A 10 -8.83 4.40 -22.22
N LYS A 11 -8.45 5.61 -22.61
CA LYS A 11 -7.10 6.13 -22.46
C LYS A 11 -6.87 6.14 -20.95
N ILE A 12 -5.95 5.32 -20.49
CA ILE A 12 -5.62 5.26 -19.07
C ILE A 12 -5.17 6.67 -18.69
N ASP A 13 -5.94 7.32 -17.82
CA ASP A 13 -5.64 8.67 -17.35
C ASP A 13 -4.41 8.60 -16.45
N ILE A 14 -3.21 8.74 -17.04
CA ILE A 14 -1.91 8.67 -16.34
C ILE A 14 -1.89 9.61 -15.13
N SER A 15 -2.50 10.80 -15.25
CA SER A 15 -2.61 11.75 -14.13
C SER A 15 -3.39 11.19 -12.95
N LYS A 16 -4.50 10.48 -13.19
CA LYS A 16 -5.27 9.84 -12.10
C LYS A 16 -4.47 8.72 -11.46
N GLU A 17 -3.73 7.95 -12.25
CA GLU A 17 -2.88 6.87 -11.71
C GLU A 17 -1.74 7.41 -10.87
N LEU A 18 -1.11 8.51 -11.27
CA LEU A 18 -0.09 9.18 -10.48
C LEU A 18 -0.68 9.69 -9.15
N TRP A 19 -1.88 10.27 -9.16
CA TRP A 19 -2.57 10.69 -7.94
C TRP A 19 -2.86 9.53 -7.00
N PHE A 20 -3.35 8.40 -7.51
CA PHE A 20 -3.55 7.20 -6.71
C PHE A 20 -2.22 6.69 -6.15
N PHE A 21 -1.17 6.62 -6.98
CA PHE A 21 0.15 6.22 -6.54
C PHE A 21 0.64 7.11 -5.38
N LEU A 22 0.53 8.42 -5.51
CA LEU A 22 0.94 9.38 -4.47
C LEU A 22 0.12 9.18 -3.19
N MET A 23 -1.20 9.07 -3.31
CA MET A 23 -2.11 8.90 -2.18
C MET A 23 -1.81 7.62 -1.41
N PHE A 24 -1.67 6.49 -2.10
CA PHE A 24 -1.39 5.21 -1.45
C PHE A 24 0.02 5.12 -0.90
N ASN A 25 1.01 5.76 -1.51
CA ASN A 25 2.33 5.91 -0.89
C ASN A 25 2.25 6.76 0.38
N CYS A 26 1.53 7.88 0.37
CA CYS A 26 1.35 8.69 1.57
C CYS A 26 0.70 7.87 2.70
N VAL A 27 -0.39 7.14 2.40
CA VAL A 27 -1.05 6.23 3.34
C VAL A 27 -0.10 5.13 3.82
N GLY A 28 0.67 4.52 2.91
CA GLY A 28 1.65 3.46 3.20
C GLY A 28 2.80 3.90 4.08
N PHE A 29 3.26 5.13 3.92
CA PHE A 29 4.36 5.69 4.70
C PHE A 29 3.91 6.36 6.00
N THR A 30 2.62 6.63 6.23
CA THR A 30 2.16 7.36 7.43
C THR A 30 1.10 6.60 8.22
N VAL A 31 -0.04 6.32 7.60
CA VAL A 31 -1.21 5.74 8.27
C VAL A 31 -1.06 4.23 8.46
N TRP A 32 -0.48 3.53 7.48
CA TRP A 32 -0.37 2.08 7.48
C TRP A 32 0.44 1.51 8.65
N PRO A 33 1.66 2.00 8.96
CA PRO A 33 2.41 1.51 10.10
C PRO A 33 1.67 1.76 11.42
N LEU A 34 0.97 2.89 11.51
CA LEU A 34 0.18 3.27 12.68
C LEU A 34 -1.01 2.31 12.89
N MET A 35 -1.75 1.99 11.82
CA MET A 35 -2.84 1.01 11.88
C MET A 35 -2.32 -0.37 12.32
N VAL A 36 -1.20 -0.82 11.77
CA VAL A 36 -0.62 -2.12 12.13
C VAL A 36 -0.17 -2.14 13.59
N TYR A 37 0.47 -1.08 14.08
CA TYR A 37 0.91 -1.00 15.47
C TYR A 37 -0.28 -1.07 16.44
N TYR A 38 -1.31 -0.27 16.23
CA TYR A 38 -2.47 -0.26 17.12
C TYR A 38 -3.28 -1.56 17.04
N LEU A 39 -3.42 -2.14 15.85
CA LEU A 39 -4.06 -3.43 15.67
C LEU A 39 -3.28 -4.56 16.37
N ALA A 40 -1.95 -4.54 16.30
CA ALA A 40 -1.14 -5.52 17.01
C ALA A 40 -1.24 -5.36 18.54
N ARG A 41 -1.38 -4.11 19.02
CA ARG A 41 -1.60 -3.81 20.44
C ARG A 41 -2.98 -4.26 20.92
N THR A 42 -4.03 -4.10 20.12
CA THR A 42 -5.37 -4.61 20.46
C THR A 42 -5.41 -6.14 20.48
N LEU A 43 -4.64 -6.80 19.62
CA LEU A 43 -4.45 -8.24 19.62
C LEU A 43 -3.50 -8.75 20.73
N GLN A 44 -3.00 -7.87 21.60
CA GLN A 44 -2.14 -8.21 22.75
C GLN A 44 -0.84 -8.94 22.35
N PHE A 45 -0.26 -8.64 21.19
CA PHE A 45 1.07 -9.14 20.86
C PHE A 45 2.11 -8.55 21.81
N SER A 46 2.77 -9.40 22.62
CA SER A 46 3.76 -8.98 23.64
C SER A 46 4.84 -8.05 23.09
N PHE A 47 5.29 -8.31 21.85
CA PHE A 47 6.27 -7.47 21.14
C PHE A 47 5.86 -5.99 21.04
N PHE A 48 4.57 -5.71 20.86
CA PHE A 48 4.04 -4.34 20.69
C PHE A 48 3.54 -3.73 22.00
N LEU A 49 3.41 -4.53 23.06
CA LEU A 49 3.02 -4.04 24.38
C LEU A 49 4.21 -3.36 25.09
N ASP A 50 5.40 -3.94 24.96
CA ASP A 50 6.62 -3.44 25.59
C ASP A 50 7.35 -2.37 24.74
N LEU A 51 7.09 -2.33 23.43
CA LEU A 51 7.79 -1.45 22.50
C LEU A 51 6.97 -0.19 22.19
N SER A 52 7.59 0.99 22.33
CA SER A 52 6.93 2.25 21.97
C SER A 52 6.72 2.38 20.46
N LEU A 53 5.63 3.03 20.04
CA LEU A 53 5.31 3.31 18.63
C LEU A 53 6.50 3.97 17.92
N ARG A 54 7.15 4.93 18.59
CA ARG A 54 8.29 5.67 18.04
C ARG A 54 9.48 4.75 17.78
N THR A 55 9.89 3.96 18.77
CA THR A 55 11.03 3.05 18.62
C THR A 55 10.76 1.99 17.56
N TRP A 56 9.52 1.49 17.46
CA TRP A 56 9.15 0.55 16.42
C TRP A 56 9.24 1.17 15.03
N ALA A 57 8.66 2.36 14.86
CA ALA A 57 8.70 3.09 13.60
C ALA A 57 10.14 3.41 13.18
N GLU A 58 10.92 4.04 14.05
CA GLU A 58 12.28 4.50 13.72
C GLU A 58 13.25 3.34 13.48
N HIS A 59 13.23 2.27 14.29
CA HIS A 59 14.25 1.23 14.18
C HIS A 59 13.86 0.08 13.25
N ILE A 60 12.57 -0.26 13.17
CA ILE A 60 12.12 -1.47 12.46
C ILE A 60 11.50 -1.13 11.11
N VAL A 61 10.67 -0.09 11.05
CA VAL A 61 9.95 0.28 9.82
C VAL A 61 10.83 1.16 8.93
N TYR A 62 11.27 2.31 9.44
CA TYR A 62 12.02 3.30 8.67
C TYR A 62 13.54 3.16 8.76
N GLY A 63 14.06 2.62 9.86
CA GLY A 63 15.50 2.45 10.09
C GLY A 63 16.21 1.71 8.95
N PRO A 64 15.68 0.58 8.46
CA PRO A 64 16.26 -0.15 7.34
C PRO A 64 16.28 0.63 6.02
N LEU A 65 15.56 1.76 5.90
CA LEU A 65 15.59 2.59 4.68
C LEU A 65 16.89 3.38 4.54
N GLY A 66 17.65 3.56 5.62
CA GLY A 66 18.92 4.31 5.61
C GLY A 66 20.13 3.52 5.11
N VAL A 67 20.03 2.19 5.03
CA VAL A 67 21.10 1.30 4.59
C VAL A 67 20.52 0.40 3.49
N ILE A 68 21.26 0.10 2.42
CA ILE A 68 20.78 -0.85 1.39
C ILE A 68 21.07 -2.26 1.90
N SER A 69 20.05 -2.97 2.38
CA SER A 69 20.13 -4.33 2.91
C SER A 69 18.85 -5.13 2.60
N ALA A 70 18.85 -6.44 2.88
CA ALA A 70 17.67 -7.28 2.65
C ALA A 70 16.45 -6.81 3.50
N ASP A 71 16.71 -6.31 4.70
CA ASP A 71 15.69 -5.73 5.57
C ASP A 71 15.03 -4.49 4.98
N THR A 72 15.77 -3.72 4.17
CA THR A 72 15.25 -2.57 3.42
C THR A 72 14.18 -2.97 2.43
N LEU A 73 14.41 -4.07 1.70
CA LEU A 73 13.43 -4.59 0.74
C LEU A 73 12.16 -5.03 1.47
N ARG A 74 12.30 -5.68 2.63
CA ARG A 74 11.16 -6.08 3.47
C ARG A 74 10.38 -4.86 3.97
N SER A 75 11.05 -3.83 4.46
CA SER A 75 10.40 -2.58 4.87
C SER A 75 9.70 -1.92 3.69
N ILE A 76 10.37 -1.73 2.56
CA ILE A 76 9.76 -1.12 1.36
C ILE A 76 8.52 -1.91 0.91
N ALA A 77 8.60 -3.24 0.86
CA ALA A 77 7.46 -4.09 0.52
C ALA A 77 6.30 -3.93 1.52
N PHE A 78 6.61 -3.80 2.82
CA PHE A 78 5.61 -3.54 3.85
C PHE A 78 4.97 -2.16 3.73
N LEU A 79 5.73 -1.10 3.46
CA LEU A 79 5.21 0.26 3.28
C LEU A 79 4.39 0.40 1.99
N LEU A 80 4.77 -0.32 0.92
CA LEU A 80 4.01 -0.36 -0.34
C LEU A 80 2.78 -1.27 -0.29
N PHE A 81 2.57 -2.00 0.81
CA PHE A 81 1.47 -2.94 0.94
C PHE A 81 0.08 -2.33 0.61
N PRO A 82 -0.28 -1.11 1.08
CA PRO A 82 -1.57 -0.53 0.73
C PRO A 82 -1.73 -0.29 -0.77
N TYR A 83 -0.65 0.14 -1.44
CA TYR A 83 -0.64 0.33 -2.88
C TYR A 83 -0.79 -1.00 -3.63
N LEU A 84 -0.06 -2.04 -3.20
CA LEU A 84 -0.15 -3.39 -3.79
C LEU A 84 -1.54 -3.99 -3.59
N SER A 85 -2.15 -3.80 -2.42
CA SER A 85 -3.51 -4.28 -2.13
C SER A 85 -4.55 -3.60 -3.04
N PHE A 86 -4.41 -2.30 -3.27
CA PHE A 86 -5.26 -1.57 -4.21
C PHE A 86 -5.09 -2.06 -5.65
N LEU A 87 -3.85 -2.31 -6.07
CA LEU A 87 -3.55 -2.84 -7.40
C LEU A 87 -4.14 -4.25 -7.59
N GLY A 88 -4.04 -5.11 -6.56
CA GLY A 88 -4.68 -6.41 -6.52
C GLY A 88 -6.21 -6.33 -6.64
N LEU A 89 -6.85 -5.44 -5.87
CA LEU A 89 -8.30 -5.21 -5.96
C LEU A 89 -8.72 -4.75 -7.37
N ARG A 90 -7.97 -3.85 -8.01
CA ARG A 90 -8.23 -3.42 -9.40
C ARG A 90 -8.13 -4.59 -10.37
N LEU A 91 -7.13 -5.46 -10.22
CA LEU A 91 -6.97 -6.64 -11.06
C LEU A 91 -8.15 -7.61 -10.88
N LEU A 92 -8.55 -7.89 -9.64
CA LEU A 92 -9.69 -8.75 -9.33
C LEU A 92 -11.01 -8.20 -9.90
N LEU A 93 -11.28 -6.90 -9.72
CA LEU A 93 -12.46 -6.23 -10.29
C LEU A 93 -12.47 -6.31 -11.83
N THR A 94 -11.32 -6.11 -12.46
CA THR A 94 -11.20 -6.19 -13.93
C THR A 94 -11.43 -7.61 -14.43
N GLN A 95 -10.95 -8.62 -13.70
CA GLN A 95 -11.22 -10.02 -14.02
C GLN A 95 -12.70 -10.37 -13.83
N SER A 96 -13.34 -9.87 -12.76
CA SER A 96 -14.76 -10.10 -12.49
C SER A 96 -15.66 -9.49 -13.56
N HIS A 97 -15.32 -8.31 -14.10
CA HIS A 97 -16.10 -7.66 -15.15
C HIS A 97 -15.89 -8.30 -16.54
N LYS A 98 -14.86 -9.14 -16.71
CA LYS A 98 -14.63 -9.89 -17.95
C LYS A 98 -15.34 -11.25 -17.99
N LYS A 99 -15.86 -11.73 -16.85
CA LYS A 99 -16.69 -12.93 -16.74
C LYS A 99 -18.16 -12.58 -16.86
#